data_AF-A0A4Q3C3X5-F1
#
_entry.id   AF-A0A4Q3C3X5-F1
#
_cell.length_a   1.000
_cell.length_b   1.000
_cell.length_c   1.000
_cell.angle_alpha   90.00
_cell.angle_beta   90.00
_cell.angle_gamma   90.00
#
_symmetry.space_group_name_H-M   'P 1'
#
loop_
_entity.id
_entity.type
_entity.pdbx_description
1 polymer ?
#
loop_
_entity_poly.entity_id
_entity_poly.type
_entity_poly.pdbx_seq_one_letter_code
_entity_poly.pdbx_strand_id
1 'polypeptide(L)' 'MKKIIIGLATVLAGGIVLGLMVRRCRTEKIAAEVSDEGYETAHDILYPRSSQGSKLRYGPVLPS' A
#
# COMPACT_ATOMS: atom_id res chain seq x y z
N MET A 1 6.45 43.61 -13.14
CA MET A 1 5.18 42.84 -13.08
C MET A 1 5.27 41.47 -13.75
N LYS A 2 5.60 41.35 -15.04
CA LYS A 2 5.73 40.03 -15.72
C LYS A 2 6.60 38.99 -15.00
N LYS A 3 7.76 39.39 -14.45
CA LYS A 3 8.66 38.48 -13.72
C LYS A 3 8.04 37.86 -12.45
N ILE A 4 7.16 38.61 -11.77
CA ILE A 4 6.46 38.15 -10.57
C ILE A 4 5.40 37.12 -10.94
N ILE A 5 4.67 37.37 -12.03
CA ILE A 5 3.64 36.44 -12.54
C ILE A 5 4.28 35.12 -12.98
N ILE A 6 5.42 35.19 -13.67
CA ILE A 6 6.16 33.99 -14.11
C ILE A 6 6.67 33.20 -12.90
N GLY A 7 7.27 33.87 -11.91
CA GLY A 7 7.76 33.21 -10.70
C GLY A 7 6.64 32.54 -9.89
N LEU A 8 5.48 33.18 -9.79
CA LEU A 8 4.32 32.61 -9.10
C LEU A 8 3.76 31.38 -9.85
N ALA A 9 3.69 31.46 -11.18
CA ALA A 9 3.22 30.36 -12.02
C ALA A 9 4.13 29.12 -11.91
N THR A 10 5.45 29.30 -11.88
CA THR A 10 6.39 28.18 -11.76
C THR A 10 6.31 27.47 -10.41
N VAL A 11 6.08 28.20 -9.32
CA VAL A 11 5.94 27.60 -7.98
C VAL A 11 4.65 26.78 -7.89
N LEU A 12 3.53 27.32 -8.40
CA LEU A 12 2.26 26.60 -8.44
C LEU A 12 2.33 25.34 -9.30
N ALA A 13 2.88 25.44 -10.50
CA ALA A 13 3.05 24.30 -11.39
C ALA A 13 3.96 23.22 -10.78
N GLY A 14 5.10 23.63 -10.19
CA GLY A 14 6.02 22.73 -9.51
C GLY A 14 5.37 21.98 -8.36
N GLY A 15 4.60 22.68 -7.51
CA GLY A 15 3.87 22.07 -6.39
C GLY A 15 2.83 21.03 -6.82
N ILE A 16 2.08 21.31 -7.90
CA ILE A 16 1.07 20.38 -8.43
C ILE A 16 1.76 19.11 -8.96
N VAL A 17 2.84 19.25 -9.73
CA VAL A 17 3.58 18.11 -10.28
C VAL A 17 4.16 17.24 -9.17
N LEU A 18 4.80 17.86 -8.17
CA LEU A 18 5.37 17.14 -7.03
C LEU A 18 4.30 16.38 -6.24
N GLY A 19 3.15 17.02 -5.97
CA GLY A 19 2.04 16.42 -5.24
C GLY A 19 1.43 15.21 -5.97
N LEU A 20 1.31 15.28 -7.30
CA LEU A 20 0.85 14.15 -8.11
C LEU A 20 1.86 13.00 -8.12
N MET A 21 3.16 13.28 -8.23
CA MET A 21 4.20 12.26 -8.16
C MET A 21 4.19 11.52 -6.83
N VAL A 22 4.14 12.24 -5.71
CA VAL A 22 4.10 11.63 -4.36
C VAL A 22 2.87 10.73 -4.19
N ARG A 23 1.71 11.15 -4.71
CA ARG A 23 0.50 10.31 -4.70
C ARG A 23 0.70 9.01 -5.46
N ARG A 24 1.30 9.06 -6.66
CA ARG A 24 1.55 7.85 -7.48
C ARG A 24 2.49 6.88 -6.79
N CYS A 25 3.62 7.36 -6.24
CA CYS A 25 4.56 6.50 -5.53
C CYS A 25 3.92 5.82 -4.31
N ARG A 26 2.98 6.48 -3.61
CA ARG A 26 2.29 5.86 -2.47
C ARG A 26 1.34 4.75 -2.94
N THR A 27 0.60 4.96 -4.01
CA THR A 27 -0.27 3.93 -4.60
C THR A 27 0.52 2.76 -5.14
N GLU A 28 1.65 3.01 -5.80
CA GLU A 28 2.54 1.95 -6.29
C GLU A 28 3.14 1.11 -5.17
N LYS A 29 3.52 1.73 -4.04
CA LYS A 29 4.00 0.99 -2.86
C LYS A 29 2.96 0.05 -2.30
N ILE A 30 1.71 0.52 -2.15
CA ILE A 30 0.61 -0.31 -1.64
C ILE A 30 0.29 -1.43 -2.63
N ALA A 31 0.26 -1.14 -3.93
CA ALA A 31 0.02 -2.15 -4.96
C ALA A 31 1.14 -3.21 -5.02
N ALA A 32 2.39 -2.79 -4.84
CA ALA A 32 3.54 -3.69 -4.75
C ALA A 32 3.47 -4.56 -3.49
N GLU A 33 3.15 -3.97 -2.34
CA GLU A 33 2.98 -4.69 -1.06
C GLU A 33 1.87 -5.75 -1.16
N VAL A 34 0.70 -5.40 -1.72
CA VAL A 34 -0.40 -6.36 -1.97
C VAL A 34 0.00 -7.46 -2.97
N SER A 35 0.84 -7.13 -3.95
CA SER A 35 1.35 -8.12 -4.91
C SER A 35 2.39 -9.05 -4.29
N ASP A 36 3.24 -8.53 -3.39
CA ASP A 36 4.32 -9.26 -2.73
C ASP A 36 3.82 -10.07 -1.53
N GLU A 37 2.71 -9.68 -0.90
CA GLU A 37 2.06 -10.40 0.20
C GLU A 37 1.64 -11.82 -0.21
N GLY A 38 1.48 -12.10 -1.51
CA GLY A 38 1.22 -13.44 -2.02
C GLY A 38 0.09 -14.12 -1.27
N TYR A 39 -1.14 -13.63 -1.44
CA TYR A 39 -2.34 -14.16 -0.76
C TYR A 39 -2.29 -15.68 -0.66
N GLU A 40 -2.25 -16.19 0.57
CA GLU A 40 -2.39 -17.62 0.83
C GLU A 40 -3.57 -18.13 0.02
N THR A 41 -3.30 -19.02 -0.91
CA THR A 41 -4.37 -19.53 -1.75
C THR A 41 -5.27 -20.39 -0.88
N ALA A 42 -6.55 -20.54 -1.25
CA ALA A 42 -7.45 -21.46 -0.54
C ALA A 42 -6.84 -22.86 -0.40
N HIS A 43 -5.98 -23.25 -1.33
CA HIS A 43 -5.23 -24.50 -1.29
C HIS A 43 -4.17 -24.55 -0.17
N ASP A 44 -3.47 -23.45 0.12
CA ASP A 44 -2.48 -23.36 1.20
C ASP A 44 -3.13 -23.40 2.59
N ILE A 45 -4.34 -22.84 2.69
CA ILE A 45 -5.18 -22.88 3.90
C ILE A 45 -5.77 -24.28 4.12
N LEU A 46 -6.23 -24.94 3.05
CA LEU A 46 -6.86 -26.26 3.11
C LEU A 46 -5.85 -27.42 3.26
N TYR A 47 -4.64 -27.26 2.73
CA TYR A 47 -3.59 -28.29 2.76
C TYR A 47 -2.23 -27.71 3.15
N PRO A 48 -2.06 -27.26 4.41
CA PRO A 48 -0.79 -26.73 4.88
C PRO A 48 0.26 -27.86 4.85
N ARG A 49 1.39 -27.61 4.18
CA ARG A 49 2.56 -28.50 4.28
C ARG A 49 3.05 -28.48 5.72
N SER A 50 3.07 -29.65 6.33
CA SER A 50 3.28 -29.86 7.76
C SER A 50 4.50 -29.13 8.34
N SER A 51 4.31 -28.63 9.56
CA SER A 51 5.33 -28.22 10.54
C SER A 51 5.96 -26.83 10.30
N GLN A 52 5.32 -25.78 10.82
CA GLN A 52 5.94 -24.90 11.82
C GLN A 52 4.88 -24.02 12.50
N GLY A 53 5.06 -23.85 13.82
CA GLY A 53 4.00 -23.49 14.74
C GLY A 53 3.64 -22.02 14.78
N SER A 54 2.35 -21.77 14.85
CA SER A 54 1.77 -20.74 15.71
C SER A 54 0.39 -21.21 16.10
N LYS A 55 0.04 -21.05 17.38
CA LYS A 55 -1.30 -21.30 17.93
C LYS A 55 -2.30 -20.28 17.34
N LEU A 56 -2.54 -20.32 16.04
CA LEU A 56 -3.63 -19.60 15.41
C LEU A 56 -4.92 -20.36 15.73
N ARG A 57 -5.56 -19.96 16.82
CA ARG A 57 -6.92 -20.38 17.14
C ARG A 57 -7.86 -19.68 16.16
N TYR A 58 -8.22 -20.37 15.08
CA TYR A 58 -9.35 -19.98 14.24
C TYR A 58 -10.63 -20.59 14.82
N GLY A 59 -11.54 -19.73 15.29
CA GLY A 59 -12.85 -20.12 15.81
C GLY A 59 -13.46 -19.04 16.72
N PRO A 60 -14.81 -18.98 16.85
CA PRO A 60 -15.45 -18.05 17.77
C PRO A 60 -15.03 -18.36 19.21
N VAL A 61 -14.29 -17.43 19.82
CA VAL A 61 -13.97 -17.48 21.24
C VAL A 61 -15.21 -17.01 21.98
N LEU A 62 -15.91 -17.94 22.64
CA LEU A 62 -16.96 -17.57 23.57
C LEU A 62 -16.30 -16.91 24.79
N PRO A 63 -16.65 -15.66 25.11
CA PRO A 63 -16.19 -15.05 26.35
C PRO A 63 -16.79 -15.82 27.54
N SER A 64 -15.95 -16.11 28.53
CA SER A 64 -16.34 -16.63 29.84
C SER A 64 -17.12 -15.61 30.64
#